data_AF-A0A7S3DC15-F1
#
_entry.id   AF-A0A7S3DC15-F1
#
_cell.length_a   1.000
_cell.length_b   1.000
_cell.length_c   1.000
_cell.angle_alpha   90.00
_cell.angle_beta   90.00
_cell.angle_gamma   90.00
#
_symmetry.space_group_name_H-M   'P 1'
#
loop_
_entity.id
_entity.type
_entity.pdbx_description
1 polymer ?
#
loop_
_entity_poly.entity_id
_entity_poly.type
_entity_poly.pdbx_seq_one_letter_code
_entity_poly.pdbx_strand_id
1 'polypeptide(L)'
;MRERVSNEFRMKVEARIKDVCHRFLDVVESELLPSLAHEADEEEKVREMVRLLKVKGDYLRYLAEITPNAEVDEVAEAAAQAYNAGLQISKAHLTPSSRESLGIVLNFSVFLHDVMNDRDAALKVANEVRTTKSLRLECRPYVIRYLQ
;
A
#
# COMPACT_ATOMS: atom_id res chain seq x y z
N MET A 1 -6.38 -3.39 37.30
CA MET A 1 -6.08 -1.94 37.23
C MET A 1 -5.02 -1.62 36.18
N ARG A 2 -3.86 -2.30 36.16
CA ARG A 2 -2.83 -2.18 35.08
C ARG A 2 -3.36 -2.44 33.66
N GLU A 3 -4.20 -3.44 33.46
CA GLU A 3 -4.80 -3.74 32.14
C GLU A 3 -5.78 -2.66 31.64
N ARG A 4 -6.52 -1.99 32.54
CA ARG A 4 -7.45 -0.90 32.17
C ARG A 4 -6.70 0.35 31.71
N VAL A 5 -5.63 0.73 32.43
CA VAL A 5 -4.75 1.84 32.03
C VAL A 5 -4.05 1.54 30.70
N SER A 6 -3.63 0.29 30.49
CA SER A 6 -3.04 -0.16 29.23
C SER A 6 -4.02 -0.07 28.05
N ASN A 7 -5.28 -0.44 28.26
CA ASN A 7 -6.30 -0.37 27.21
C ASN A 7 -6.71 1.07 26.87
N GLU A 8 -6.87 1.94 27.87
CA GLU A 8 -7.18 3.37 27.64
C GLU A 8 -6.06 4.07 26.86
N PHE A 9 -4.80 3.75 27.17
CA PHE A 9 -3.67 4.30 26.43
C PHE A 9 -3.65 3.79 24.98
N ARG A 10 -3.89 2.48 24.77
CA ARG A 10 -3.99 1.89 23.43
C ARG A 10 -5.07 2.57 22.59
N MET A 11 -6.27 2.76 23.14
CA MET A 11 -7.37 3.42 22.43
C MET A 11 -7.04 4.86 22.03
N LYS A 12 -6.32 5.61 22.89
CA LYS A 12 -5.87 6.97 22.55
C LYS A 12 -4.86 6.97 21.40
N VAL A 13 -3.95 5.99 21.37
CA VAL A 13 -2.98 5.83 20.28
C VAL A 13 -3.69 5.45 18.99
N GLU A 14 -4.56 4.45 19.01
CA GLU A 14 -5.35 4.02 17.85
C GLU A 14 -6.19 5.18 17.28
N ALA A 15 -6.88 5.95 18.14
CA ALA A 15 -7.65 7.11 17.72
C ALA A 15 -6.78 8.16 17.01
N ARG A 16 -5.56 8.40 17.51
CA ARG A 16 -4.64 9.36 16.90
C ARG A 16 -4.06 8.85 15.57
N ILE A 17 -3.81 7.55 15.46
CA ILE A 17 -3.39 6.94 14.19
C ILE A 17 -4.53 7.08 13.17
N LYS A 18 -5.77 6.74 13.54
CA LYS A 18 -6.94 6.91 12.66
C LYS A 18 -7.09 8.35 12.15
N ASP A 19 -7.00 9.33 13.05
CA ASP A 19 -7.08 10.75 12.70
C ASP A 19 -5.98 11.17 11.71
N VAL A 20 -4.73 10.77 11.95
CA VAL A 20 -3.61 11.08 11.06
C VAL A 20 -3.81 10.41 9.69
N CYS A 21 -4.27 9.16 9.67
CA CYS A 21 -4.51 8.45 8.43
C CYS A 21 -5.63 9.09 7.61
N HIS A 22 -6.76 9.43 8.24
CA HIS A 22 -7.87 10.09 7.54
C HIS A 22 -7.45 11.43 6.97
N ARG A 23 -6.80 12.29 7.78
CA ARG A 23 -6.32 13.60 7.29
C ARG A 23 -5.34 13.47 6.13
N PHE A 24 -4.45 12.49 6.17
CA PHE A 24 -3.53 12.25 5.06
C PHE A 24 -4.27 11.77 3.80
N LEU A 25 -5.20 10.83 3.95
CA LEU A 25 -6.01 10.33 2.83
C LEU A 25 -6.85 11.46 2.19
N ASP A 26 -7.41 12.34 3.01
CA ASP A 26 -8.16 13.52 2.53
C ASP A 26 -7.27 14.44 1.68
N VAL A 27 -6.03 14.69 2.12
CA VAL A 27 -5.05 15.49 1.36
C VAL A 27 -4.68 14.80 0.04
N VAL A 28 -4.51 13.47 0.05
CA VAL A 28 -4.23 12.71 -1.18
C VAL A 28 -5.34 12.88 -2.21
N GLU A 29 -6.60 12.73 -1.79
CA GLU A 29 -7.77 12.79 -2.69
C GLU A 29 -8.12 14.20 -3.14
N SER A 30 -8.08 15.18 -2.24
CA SER A 30 -8.57 16.53 -2.50
C SER A 30 -7.52 17.47 -3.08
N GLU A 31 -6.23 17.20 -2.85
CA GLU A 31 -5.13 18.10 -3.26
C GLU A 31 -4.12 17.40 -4.15
N LEU A 32 -3.51 16.29 -3.70
CA LEU A 32 -2.36 15.70 -4.39
C LEU A 32 -2.74 15.05 -5.72
N LEU A 33 -3.78 14.21 -5.75
CA LEU A 33 -4.24 13.58 -7.00
C LEU A 33 -4.73 14.62 -8.03
N PRO A 34 -5.54 15.64 -7.67
CA PRO A 34 -5.88 16.72 -8.58
C PRO A 34 -4.69 17.53 -9.08
N SER A 35 -3.67 17.75 -8.24
CA SER A 35 -2.48 18.53 -8.62
C SER A 35 -1.70 17.91 -9.79
N LEU A 36 -1.80 16.60 -9.99
CA LEU A 36 -1.20 15.89 -11.12
C LEU A 36 -1.74 16.34 -12.49
N ALA A 37 -2.91 17.00 -12.54
CA ALA A 37 -3.42 17.59 -13.77
C ALA A 37 -2.57 18.75 -14.29
N HIS A 38 -1.74 19.35 -13.43
CA HIS A 38 -0.83 20.43 -13.77
C HIS A 38 0.56 19.96 -14.17
N GLU A 39 0.86 18.66 -14.02
CA GLU A 39 2.15 18.10 -14.43
C GLU A 39 2.19 17.99 -15.96
N ALA A 40 3.19 18.64 -16.56
CA ALA A 40 3.38 18.72 -18.00
C ALA A 40 4.14 17.50 -18.53
N ASP A 41 4.98 16.87 -17.71
CA ASP A 41 5.66 15.63 -18.05
C ASP A 41 4.76 14.42 -17.75
N GLU A 42 4.21 13.83 -18.81
CA GLU A 42 3.33 12.65 -18.69
C GLU A 42 4.04 11.44 -18.04
N GLU A 43 5.36 11.30 -18.18
CA GLU A 43 6.09 10.21 -17.53
C GLU A 43 6.17 10.44 -16.01
N GLU A 44 6.51 11.66 -15.59
CA GLU A 44 6.58 12.00 -14.16
C GLU A 44 5.20 11.96 -13.51
N LYS A 45 4.17 12.44 -14.21
CA LYS A 45 2.78 12.35 -13.78
C LYS A 45 2.35 10.92 -13.50
N VAL A 46 2.69 9.98 -14.37
CA VAL A 46 2.41 8.55 -14.18
C VAL A 46 3.17 8.00 -12.97
N ARG A 47 4.46 8.34 -12.83
CA ARG A 47 5.28 7.91 -11.67
C ARG A 47 4.70 8.39 -10.36
N GLU A 48 4.31 9.67 -10.30
CA GLU A 48 3.74 10.27 -9.11
C GLU A 48 2.33 9.71 -8.81
N MET A 49 1.51 9.46 -9.84
CA MET A 49 0.23 8.77 -9.69
C MET A 49 0.39 7.39 -9.04
N VAL A 50 1.33 6.57 -9.52
CA VAL A 50 1.61 5.25 -8.93
C VAL A 50 2.12 5.40 -7.48
N ARG A 51 2.96 6.40 -7.21
CA ARG A 51 3.46 6.69 -5.84
C ARG A 51 2.31 7.08 -4.91
N LEU A 52 1.42 7.98 -5.31
CA LEU A 52 0.28 8.40 -4.50
C LEU A 52 -0.69 7.26 -4.24
N LEU A 53 -1.02 6.45 -5.25
CA LEU A 53 -1.89 5.28 -5.09
C LEU A 53 -1.28 4.23 -4.15
N LYS A 54 0.04 4.01 -4.23
CA LYS A 54 0.77 3.17 -3.27
C LYS A 54 0.60 3.71 -1.85
N VAL A 55 0.85 5.00 -1.65
CA VAL A 55 0.78 5.60 -0.31
C VAL A 55 -0.66 5.59 0.21
N LYS A 56 -1.67 5.85 -0.64
CA LYS A 56 -3.08 5.66 -0.29
C LYS A 56 -3.36 4.25 0.22
N GLY A 57 -2.89 3.23 -0.51
CA GLY A 57 -3.00 1.83 -0.10
C GLY A 57 -2.30 1.55 1.24
N ASP A 58 -1.10 2.11 1.46
CA ASP A 58 -0.36 1.96 2.73
C ASP A 58 -1.12 2.53 3.93
N TYR A 59 -1.73 3.71 3.77
CA TYR A 59 -2.49 4.36 4.84
C TYR A 59 -3.82 3.65 5.12
N LEU A 60 -4.50 3.14 4.09
CA LEU A 60 -5.68 2.29 4.26
C LEU A 60 -5.31 0.95 4.92
N ARG A 61 -4.16 0.37 4.59
CA ARG A 61 -3.63 -0.82 5.28
C ARG A 61 -3.41 -0.55 6.77
N TYR A 62 -2.80 0.58 7.13
CA TYR A 62 -2.62 0.94 8.55
C TYR A 62 -3.95 1.11 9.28
N LEU A 63 -4.98 1.65 8.61
CA LEU A 63 -6.33 1.73 9.16
C LEU A 63 -6.95 0.35 9.35
N ALA A 64 -6.77 -0.57 8.40
CA ALA A 64 -7.26 -1.94 8.50
C ALA A 64 -6.62 -2.70 9.69
N GLU A 65 -5.32 -2.52 9.92
CA GLU A 65 -4.59 -3.17 11.03
C GLU A 65 -5.09 -2.77 12.43
N ILE A 66 -5.65 -1.56 12.58
CA ILE A 66 -6.12 -1.03 13.87
C ILE A 66 -7.65 -1.01 14.00
N THR A 67 -8.36 -1.40 12.96
CA THR A 67 -9.83 -1.39 12.95
C THR A 67 -10.38 -2.72 13.46
N PRO A 68 -11.45 -2.72 14.27
CA PRO A 68 -12.06 -3.96 14.73
C PRO A 68 -12.67 -4.74 13.56
N ASN A 69 -12.58 -6.07 13.59
CA ASN A 69 -12.94 -7.00 12.50
C ASN A 69 -14.22 -6.69 11.70
N ALA A 70 -15.25 -6.06 12.27
CA ALA A 70 -16.50 -5.76 11.57
C ALA A 70 -16.40 -4.60 10.54
N GLU A 71 -15.43 -3.70 10.70
CA GLU A 71 -15.20 -2.54 9.80
C GLU A 71 -13.93 -2.74 8.95
N VAL A 72 -13.19 -3.83 9.16
CA VAL A 72 -11.91 -4.10 8.47
C VAL A 72 -12.13 -4.39 7.00
N ASP A 73 -13.21 -5.09 6.64
CA ASP A 73 -13.45 -5.56 5.27
C ASP A 73 -13.56 -4.39 4.28
N GLU A 74 -14.29 -3.32 4.63
CA GLU A 74 -14.44 -2.14 3.77
C GLU A 74 -13.12 -1.39 3.56
N VAL A 75 -12.35 -1.21 4.64
CA VAL A 75 -11.06 -0.51 4.60
C VAL A 75 -10.01 -1.34 3.84
N ALA A 76 -10.01 -2.66 4.05
CA ALA A 76 -9.14 -3.58 3.35
C ALA A 76 -9.48 -3.65 1.85
N GLU A 77 -10.76 -3.65 1.49
CA GLU A 77 -11.17 -3.59 0.09
C GLU A 77 -10.72 -2.28 -0.56
N ALA A 78 -10.89 -1.14 0.11
CA ALA A 78 -10.41 0.15 -0.38
C ALA A 78 -8.87 0.16 -0.57
N ALA A 79 -8.12 -0.44 0.36
CA ALA A 79 -6.67 -0.60 0.23
C ALA A 79 -6.31 -1.46 -1.00
N ALA A 80 -7.00 -2.59 -1.19
CA ALA A 80 -6.80 -3.48 -2.33
C ALA A 80 -7.08 -2.77 -3.66
N GLN A 81 -8.15 -1.97 -3.73
CA GLN A 81 -8.50 -1.17 -4.90
C GLN A 81 -7.41 -0.14 -5.23
N ALA A 82 -6.91 0.59 -4.22
CA ALA A 82 -5.83 1.57 -4.41
C ALA A 82 -4.54 0.91 -4.92
N TYR A 83 -4.11 -0.20 -4.30
CA TYR A 83 -2.94 -0.93 -4.74
C TYR A 83 -3.10 -1.50 -6.15
N ASN A 84 -4.25 -2.11 -6.46
CA ASN A 84 -4.49 -2.68 -7.77
C ASN A 84 -4.52 -1.60 -8.86
N ALA A 85 -5.16 -0.45 -8.61
CA ALA A 85 -5.13 0.68 -9.54
C ALA A 85 -3.70 1.14 -9.83
N GLY A 86 -2.88 1.32 -8.79
CA GLY A 86 -1.46 1.68 -8.94
C GLY A 86 -0.67 0.62 -9.71
N LEU A 87 -0.94 -0.67 -9.45
CA LEU A 87 -0.28 -1.78 -10.14
C LEU A 87 -0.64 -1.82 -11.63
N GLN A 88 -1.91 -1.62 -12.00
CA GLN A 88 -2.32 -1.62 -13.41
C GLN A 88 -1.69 -0.46 -14.19
N ILE A 89 -1.64 0.74 -13.60
CA ILE A 89 -0.99 1.91 -14.20
C ILE A 89 0.51 1.64 -14.36
N SER A 90 1.16 1.12 -13.31
CA SER A 90 2.57 0.73 -13.34
C SER A 90 2.86 -0.28 -14.45
N LYS A 91 2.03 -1.32 -14.62
CA LYS A 91 2.20 -2.32 -15.68
C LYS A 91 2.01 -1.74 -17.09
N ALA A 92 1.09 -0.80 -17.25
CA ALA A 92 0.78 -0.22 -18.55
C ALA A 92 1.83 0.78 -19.03
N HIS A 93 2.46 1.51 -18.10
CA HIS A 93 3.23 2.71 -18.45
C HIS A 93 4.68 2.71 -17.94
N LEU A 94 5.02 1.90 -16.93
CA LEU A 94 6.35 1.92 -16.31
C LEU A 94 7.10 0.62 -16.57
N THR A 95 8.43 0.70 -16.58
CA THR A 95 9.26 -0.50 -16.65
C THR A 95 9.11 -1.32 -15.37
N PRO A 96 9.09 -2.66 -15.45
CA PRO A 96 8.97 -3.51 -14.26
C PRO A 96 10.11 -3.33 -13.24
N SER A 97 11.27 -2.83 -13.69
CA SER A 97 12.43 -2.52 -12.85
C SER A 97 12.43 -1.10 -12.28
N SER A 98 11.44 -0.27 -12.59
CA SER A 98 11.35 1.08 -12.03
C SER A 98 11.10 1.02 -10.51
N ARG A 99 11.53 2.06 -9.80
CA ARG A 99 11.36 2.18 -8.35
C ARG A 99 9.88 2.11 -7.97
N GLU A 100 9.03 2.75 -8.76
CA GLU A 100 7.59 2.81 -8.55
C GLU A 100 6.95 1.42 -8.69
N SER A 101 7.26 0.69 -9.77
CA SER A 101 6.77 -0.68 -10.01
C SER A 101 7.21 -1.64 -8.90
N LEU A 102 8.45 -1.52 -8.43
CA LEU A 102 8.96 -2.31 -7.32
C LEU A 102 8.24 -2.00 -6.01
N GLY A 103 8.05 -0.70 -5.72
CA GLY A 103 7.42 -0.23 -4.50
C GLY A 103 5.96 -0.67 -4.40
N ILE A 104 5.19 -0.58 -5.49
CA ILE A 104 3.77 -0.97 -5.48
C ILE A 104 3.62 -2.49 -5.33
N VAL A 105 4.44 -3.29 -6.03
CA VAL A 105 4.37 -4.76 -5.96
C VAL A 105 4.76 -5.27 -4.57
N LEU A 106 5.84 -4.73 -4.00
CA LEU A 106 6.27 -5.10 -2.66
C LEU A 106 5.15 -4.84 -1.65
N ASN A 107 4.65 -3.61 -1.58
CA ASN A 107 3.67 -3.24 -0.56
C ASN A 107 2.33 -3.94 -0.75
N PHE A 108 1.90 -4.14 -2.01
CA PHE A 108 0.67 -4.89 -2.28
C PHE A 108 0.81 -6.37 -1.90
N SER A 109 1.95 -7.00 -2.16
CA SER A 109 2.18 -8.40 -1.76
C SER A 109 2.15 -8.57 -0.24
N VAL A 110 2.72 -7.64 0.52
CA VAL A 110 2.68 -7.62 1.99
C VAL A 110 1.23 -7.44 2.47
N PHE A 111 0.49 -6.50 1.89
CA PHE A 111 -0.92 -6.29 2.22
C PHE A 111 -1.77 -7.55 2.01
N LEU A 112 -1.61 -8.21 0.87
CA LEU A 112 -2.36 -9.44 0.56
C LEU A 112 -2.05 -10.57 1.55
N HIS A 113 -0.79 -10.68 1.98
CA HIS A 113 -0.37 -11.68 2.96
C HIS A 113 -0.87 -11.34 4.38
N ASP A 114 -0.57 -10.13 4.87
CA ASP A 114 -0.74 -9.78 6.29
C ASP A 114 -2.17 -9.37 6.63
N VAL A 115 -2.89 -8.72 5.71
CA VAL A 115 -4.25 -8.20 5.96
C VAL A 115 -5.32 -9.07 5.32
N MET A 116 -5.16 -9.45 4.05
CA MET A 116 -6.16 -10.26 3.35
C MET A 116 -6.01 -11.77 3.61
N ASN A 117 -4.91 -12.19 4.27
CA ASN A 117 -4.58 -13.59 4.50
C ASN A 117 -4.60 -14.46 3.22
N ASP A 118 -4.28 -13.85 2.07
CA ASP A 118 -4.24 -14.51 0.76
C ASP A 118 -2.80 -14.62 0.26
N ARG A 119 -2.16 -15.72 0.68
CA ARG A 119 -0.76 -16.02 0.34
C ARG A 119 -0.56 -16.29 -1.16
N ASP A 120 -1.55 -16.89 -1.82
CA ASP A 120 -1.45 -17.23 -3.23
C ASP A 120 -1.52 -15.98 -4.09
N ALA A 121 -2.40 -15.04 -3.77
CA ALA A 121 -2.43 -13.74 -4.42
C ALA A 121 -1.15 -12.92 -4.14
N ALA A 122 -0.66 -12.92 -2.89
CA ALA A 122 0.58 -12.25 -2.54
C ALA A 122 1.77 -12.77 -3.37
N LEU A 123 1.90 -14.09 -3.53
CA LEU A 123 2.92 -14.71 -4.36
C LEU A 123 2.76 -14.37 -5.85
N LYS A 124 1.54 -14.34 -6.38
CA LYS A 124 1.29 -13.94 -7.77
C LYS A 124 1.76 -12.51 -8.02
N VAL A 125 1.37 -11.56 -7.16
CA VAL A 125 1.78 -10.16 -7.25
C VAL A 125 3.29 -10.01 -7.12
N ALA A 126 3.91 -10.65 -6.13
CA ALA A 126 5.37 -10.61 -5.94
C ALA A 126 6.16 -11.13 -7.15
N ASN A 127 5.58 -12.06 -7.93
CA ASN A 127 6.22 -12.62 -9.12
C ASN A 127 6.14 -11.72 -10.36
N GLU A 128 5.30 -10.69 -10.37
CA GLU A 128 5.17 -9.75 -11.50
C GLU A 128 6.50 -9.07 -11.85
N VAL A 129 7.36 -8.86 -10.86
CA VAL A 129 8.64 -8.17 -11.02
C VAL A 129 9.82 -9.14 -11.16
N ARG A 130 9.64 -10.41 -10.75
CA ARG A 130 10.67 -11.46 -10.79
C ARG A 130 11.09 -11.87 -12.21
N THR A 131 10.26 -11.56 -13.20
CA THR A 131 10.54 -11.83 -14.63
C THR A 131 11.67 -10.95 -15.19
N THR A 132 12.04 -9.87 -14.50
CA THR A 132 13.10 -8.96 -14.94
C THR A 132 14.44 -9.34 -14.28
N LYS A 133 15.41 -9.75 -15.10
CA LYS A 133 16.71 -10.36 -14.72
C LYS A 133 17.50 -9.60 -13.61
N SER A 134 17.30 -8.29 -13.44
CA SER A 134 18.03 -7.44 -12.48
C SER A 134 17.71 -7.69 -11.00
N LEU A 135 16.54 -8.25 -10.66
CA LEU A 135 16.07 -8.29 -9.27
C LEU A 135 16.41 -9.54 -8.47
N ARG A 136 17.22 -10.45 -9.02
CA ARG A 136 17.77 -11.55 -8.22
C ARG A 136 18.70 -11.08 -7.09
N LEU A 137 19.23 -9.85 -7.15
CA LEU A 137 20.28 -9.39 -6.24
C LEU A 137 19.81 -8.41 -5.17
N GLU A 138 18.82 -7.54 -5.44
CA GLU A 138 18.42 -6.49 -4.48
C GLU A 138 17.24 -6.87 -3.57
N CYS A 139 16.26 -7.64 -4.05
CA CYS A 139 15.06 -7.99 -3.26
C CYS A 139 15.19 -9.29 -2.44
N ARG A 140 16.36 -9.95 -2.49
CA ARG A 140 16.57 -11.28 -1.91
C ARG A 140 16.34 -11.41 -0.38
N PRO A 141 16.53 -10.38 0.47
CA PRO A 141 16.32 -10.58 1.91
C PRO A 141 14.88 -10.42 2.41
N TYR A 142 14.01 -9.67 1.72
CA TYR A 142 12.73 -9.22 2.29
C TYR A 142 11.50 -9.95 1.75
N VAL A 143 11.40 -10.17 0.43
CA VAL A 143 10.18 -10.75 -0.17
C VAL A 143 10.09 -12.27 0.04
N ILE A 144 11.24 -12.96 0.05
CA ILE A 144 11.28 -14.43 0.17
C ILE A 144 11.19 -14.89 1.63
N ARG A 145 11.66 -14.08 2.59
CA ARG A 145 11.69 -14.46 4.02
C ARG A 145 10.32 -14.36 4.71
N TYR A 146 9.40 -13.58 4.16
CA TYR A 146 8.05 -13.39 4.70
C TYR A 146 7.01 -14.36 4.10
N LEU A 147 7.32 -15.04 2.99
CA LEU A 147 6.38 -15.89 2.25
C LEU A 147 6.76 -17.38 2.23
N GLN A 148 7.74 -17.79 3.04
CA GLN A 148 8.13 -19.19 3.29
C GLN A 148 7.81 -19.55 4.74
#